data_AF-A0A1L8RIG3-F1
#
_entry.id   AF-A0A1L8RIG3-F1
#
_cell.length_a   1.000
_cell.length_b   1.000
_cell.length_c   1.000
_cell.angle_alpha   90.00
_cell.angle_beta   90.00
_cell.angle_gamma   90.00
#
_symmetry.space_group_name_H-M   'P 1'
#
loop_
_entity.id
_entity.type
_entity.pdbx_description
1 polymer ?
#
loop_
_entity_poly.entity_id
_entity_poly.type
_entity_poly.pdbx_seq_one_letter_code
_entity_poly.pdbx_strand_id
1 'polypeptide(L)'
;MRSSLLDKLIAVTVELEGGTVQMTSVGANIKYYRQLHRLSQNDLANELHISRQTISKWERGVSQPTIEYLLGLSEFFQVTIDTLIKAETEPIKEEETLMKKAVFLVSSYTPSGNTEWGQEAKDYGTRDFLANLSKMYPMYEWRAAKPIELEAILNQEKIGMIMLAPTVTPRIKEIEAQYPGEIKVITSGEYAKISMNFILKK
;
A
#
# COMPACT_ATOMS: atom_id res chain seq x y z
N MET A 1 -17.49 -29.46 -29.05
CA MET A 1 -18.12 -28.25 -28.45
C MET A 1 -18.28 -28.40 -26.93
N ARG A 2 -17.19 -28.54 -26.18
CA ARG A 2 -17.18 -28.64 -24.69
C ARG A 2 -16.86 -27.28 -24.04
N SER A 3 -17.47 -26.21 -24.55
CA SER A 3 -17.12 -24.81 -24.24
C SER A 3 -18.31 -24.00 -23.71
N SER A 4 -19.23 -24.59 -22.94
CA SER A 4 -20.47 -23.86 -22.56
C SER A 4 -20.90 -24.03 -21.10
N LEU A 5 -20.35 -25.01 -20.37
CA LEU A 5 -20.72 -25.25 -18.96
C LEU A 5 -19.58 -24.92 -17.98
N LEU A 6 -18.32 -24.97 -18.40
CA LEU A 6 -17.18 -24.54 -17.58
C LEU A 6 -17.02 -23.02 -17.55
N ASP A 7 -17.40 -22.32 -18.62
CA ASP A 7 -17.49 -20.84 -18.61
C ASP A 7 -18.66 -20.33 -17.75
N LYS A 8 -19.66 -21.18 -17.47
CA LYS A 8 -20.78 -20.85 -16.56
C LYS A 8 -20.42 -20.95 -15.08
N LEU A 9 -19.24 -21.45 -14.71
CA LEU A 9 -18.84 -21.62 -13.30
C LEU A 9 -17.99 -20.47 -12.73
N ILE A 10 -17.63 -19.44 -13.53
CA ILE A 10 -16.72 -18.36 -13.09
C ILE A 10 -17.44 -17.12 -12.53
N ALA A 11 -18.77 -17.02 -12.65
CA ALA A 11 -19.50 -15.93 -12.01
C ALA A 11 -20.91 -16.41 -11.63
N VAL A 12 -21.06 -16.85 -10.38
CA VAL A 12 -22.38 -16.85 -9.75
C VAL A 12 -22.61 -15.43 -9.24
N THR A 13 -23.09 -14.54 -10.11
CA THR A 13 -23.66 -13.25 -9.70
C THR A 13 -25.00 -13.56 -9.04
N VAL A 14 -25.10 -13.36 -7.73
CA VAL A 14 -26.39 -13.45 -7.03
C VAL A 14 -26.93 -12.03 -6.94
N GLU A 15 -28.00 -11.74 -7.68
CA GLU A 15 -28.78 -10.52 -7.48
C GLU A 15 -29.59 -10.70 -6.19
N LEU A 16 -29.20 -10.02 -5.11
CA LEU A 16 -30.02 -9.84 -3.92
C LEU A 16 -30.40 -8.36 -3.83
N GLU A 17 -31.64 -8.09 -3.43
CA GLU A 17 -32.22 -6.75 -3.33
C GLU A 17 -31.30 -5.82 -2.52
N GLY A 18 -30.57 -4.92 -3.19
CA GLY A 18 -29.70 -3.93 -2.53
C GLY A 18 -28.36 -3.62 -3.21
N GLY A 19 -27.90 -4.42 -4.18
CA GLY A 19 -26.69 -4.09 -4.95
C GLY A 19 -25.96 -5.30 -5.54
N THR A 20 -25.12 -5.04 -6.54
CA THR A 20 -24.31 -6.08 -7.21
C THR A 20 -23.18 -6.55 -6.29
N VAL A 21 -23.18 -7.81 -5.88
CA VAL A 21 -22.10 -8.41 -5.08
C VAL A 21 -21.01 -8.94 -6.03
N GLN A 22 -19.84 -8.30 -6.04
CA GLN A 22 -18.62 -8.84 -6.66
C GLN A 22 -17.99 -9.84 -5.68
N MET A 23 -18.26 -11.13 -5.86
CA MET A 23 -17.64 -12.17 -5.05
C MET A 23 -16.15 -12.31 -5.45
N THR A 24 -15.25 -11.58 -4.79
CA THR A 24 -13.81 -11.63 -5.08
C THR A 24 -13.18 -12.89 -4.47
N SER A 25 -12.51 -13.69 -5.30
CA SER A 25 -11.75 -14.86 -4.83
C SER A 25 -10.39 -14.46 -4.27
N VAL A 26 -9.80 -15.30 -3.42
CA VAL A 26 -8.41 -15.13 -2.93
C VAL A 26 -7.43 -14.84 -4.08
N GLY A 27 -7.60 -15.51 -5.22
CA GLY A 27 -6.81 -15.28 -6.43
C GLY A 27 -6.95 -13.87 -7.00
N ALA A 28 -8.17 -13.33 -7.02
CA ALA A 28 -8.45 -11.97 -7.47
C ALA A 28 -7.80 -10.94 -6.51
N ASN A 29 -7.89 -11.16 -5.20
CA ASN A 29 -7.25 -10.32 -4.19
C ASN A 29 -5.72 -10.31 -4.35
N ILE A 30 -5.09 -11.48 -4.53
CA ILE A 30 -3.64 -11.58 -4.80
C ILE A 30 -3.25 -10.77 -6.04
N LYS A 31 -4.00 -10.92 -7.14
CA LYS A 31 -3.74 -10.20 -8.38
C LYS A 31 -3.85 -8.68 -8.17
N TYR A 32 -4.87 -8.25 -7.44
CA TYR A 32 -5.13 -6.85 -7.15
C TYR A 32 -4.01 -6.22 -6.32
N TYR A 33 -3.62 -6.82 -5.18
CA TYR A 33 -2.49 -6.34 -4.38
C TYR A 33 -1.18 -6.35 -5.15
N ARG A 34 -0.93 -7.39 -5.96
CA ARG A 34 0.25 -7.43 -6.84
C ARG A 34 0.29 -6.23 -7.79
N GLN A 35 -0.83 -5.90 -8.41
CA GLN A 35 -0.93 -4.77 -9.34
C GLN A 35 -0.81 -3.43 -8.63
N LEU A 36 -1.37 -3.30 -7.42
CA LEU A 36 -1.19 -2.12 -6.58
C LEU A 36 0.30 -1.88 -6.27
N HIS A 37 1.03 -2.95 -5.98
CA HIS A 37 2.48 -2.89 -5.77
C HIS A 37 3.29 -2.77 -7.07
N ARG A 38 2.64 -2.67 -8.23
CA ARG A 38 3.24 -2.56 -9.58
C ARG A 38 4.18 -3.73 -9.93
N LEU A 39 3.87 -4.91 -9.42
CA LEU A 39 4.67 -6.11 -9.62
C LEU A 39 4.14 -6.93 -10.79
N SER A 40 5.05 -7.56 -11.55
CA SER A 40 4.67 -8.66 -12.44
C SER A 40 4.44 -9.94 -11.63
N GLN A 41 3.76 -10.93 -12.23
CA GLN A 41 3.64 -12.27 -11.61
C GLN A 41 5.01 -12.90 -11.31
N ASN A 42 6.04 -12.54 -12.08
CA ASN A 42 7.39 -13.02 -11.86
C ASN A 42 8.04 -12.36 -10.64
N ASP A 43 7.81 -11.06 -10.44
CA ASP A 43 8.38 -10.33 -9.30
C ASP A 43 7.79 -10.82 -7.99
N LEU A 44 6.47 -11.02 -7.92
CA LEU A 44 5.82 -11.59 -6.73
C LEU A 44 6.26 -13.04 -6.48
N ALA A 45 6.49 -13.82 -7.55
CA ALA A 45 6.98 -15.20 -7.41
C ALA A 45 8.40 -15.24 -6.83
N ASN A 46 9.27 -14.32 -7.26
CA ASN A 46 10.62 -14.19 -6.73
C ASN A 46 10.62 -13.83 -5.25
N GLU A 47 9.75 -12.88 -4.85
CA GLU A 47 9.61 -12.46 -3.45
C GLU A 47 9.16 -13.62 -2.55
N LEU A 48 8.18 -14.40 -3.00
CA LEU A 48 7.65 -15.53 -2.23
C LEU A 48 8.47 -16.82 -2.41
N HIS A 49 9.58 -16.76 -3.15
CA HIS A 49 10.45 -17.90 -3.47
C HIS A 49 9.70 -19.10 -4.09
N ILE A 50 8.76 -18.83 -5.00
CA ILE A 50 7.99 -19.85 -5.72
C ILE A 50 8.03 -19.65 -7.23
N SER A 51 7.42 -20.58 -7.98
CA SER A 51 7.32 -20.46 -9.44
C SER A 51 6.29 -19.41 -9.86
N ARG A 52 6.56 -18.66 -10.95
CA ARG A 52 5.58 -17.77 -11.61
C ARG A 52 4.30 -18.53 -11.98
N GLN A 53 4.40 -19.80 -12.35
CA GLN A 53 3.26 -20.66 -12.67
C GLN A 53 2.34 -20.85 -11.45
N THR A 54 2.89 -20.92 -10.25
CA THR A 54 2.12 -21.00 -8.99
C THR A 54 1.28 -19.74 -8.80
N ILE A 55 1.89 -18.55 -8.90
CA ILE A 55 1.17 -17.26 -8.84
C ILE A 55 0.07 -17.19 -9.91
N SER A 56 0.39 -17.56 -11.15
CA SER A 56 -0.58 -17.57 -12.25
C SER A 56 -1.75 -18.53 -12.02
N LYS A 57 -1.53 -19.66 -11.33
CA LYS A 57 -2.61 -20.60 -10.96
C LYS A 57 -3.47 -20.03 -9.84
N TRP A 58 -2.87 -19.41 -8.82
CA TRP A 58 -3.61 -18.75 -7.76
C TRP A 58 -4.48 -17.61 -8.29
N GLU A 59 -3.92 -16.71 -9.09
CA GLU A 59 -4.66 -15.56 -9.65
C GLU A 59 -5.82 -15.94 -10.58
N ARG A 60 -5.77 -17.14 -11.16
CA ARG A 60 -6.84 -17.69 -12.01
C ARG A 60 -7.79 -18.63 -11.26
N GLY A 61 -7.59 -18.82 -9.96
CA GLY A 61 -8.39 -19.75 -9.15
C GLY A 61 -8.17 -21.24 -9.49
N VAL A 62 -7.12 -21.59 -10.24
CA VAL A 62 -6.78 -22.97 -10.61
C VAL A 62 -6.26 -23.77 -9.42
N SER A 63 -5.59 -23.10 -8.48
CA SER A 63 -5.20 -23.65 -7.19
C SER A 63 -5.30 -22.57 -6.12
N GLN A 64 -5.27 -22.95 -4.85
CA GLN A 64 -5.28 -22.01 -3.72
C GLN A 64 -3.90 -21.95 -3.05
N PRO A 65 -3.51 -20.80 -2.48
CA PRO A 65 -2.35 -20.71 -1.61
C PRO A 65 -2.60 -21.50 -0.32
N THR A 66 -1.54 -22.06 0.27
CA THR A 66 -1.59 -22.63 1.62
C THR A 66 -1.58 -21.50 2.66
N ILE A 67 -1.85 -21.84 3.93
CA ILE A 67 -1.77 -20.86 5.02
C ILE A 67 -0.39 -20.20 5.14
N GLU A 68 0.68 -20.96 4.87
CA GLU A 68 2.07 -20.48 4.84
C GLU A 68 2.24 -19.34 3.81
N TYR A 69 1.70 -19.53 2.60
CA TYR A 69 1.78 -18.52 1.56
C TYR A 69 0.83 -17.35 1.81
N LEU A 70 -0.32 -17.58 2.44
CA LEU A 70 -1.22 -16.50 2.87
C LEU A 70 -0.55 -15.60 3.93
N LEU A 71 0.20 -16.18 4.86
CA LEU A 71 1.03 -15.43 5.81
C LEU A 71 2.09 -14.61 5.07
N GLY A 72 2.86 -15.21 4.17
CA GLY A 72 3.88 -14.48 3.40
C GLY A 72 3.30 -13.36 2.52
N LEU A 73 2.14 -13.59 1.91
CA LEU A 73 1.41 -12.56 1.16
C LEU A 73 0.91 -11.44 2.08
N SER A 74 0.41 -11.78 3.26
CA SER A 74 -0.08 -10.85 4.27
C SER A 74 1.05 -9.93 4.76
N GLU A 75 2.20 -10.51 5.07
CA GLU A 75 3.39 -9.77 5.46
C GLU A 75 3.92 -8.89 4.32
N PHE A 76 4.01 -9.44 3.10
CA PHE A 76 4.53 -8.71 1.96
C PHE A 76 3.65 -7.52 1.57
N PHE A 77 2.33 -7.72 1.51
CA PHE A 77 1.37 -6.67 1.15
C PHE A 77 0.96 -5.79 2.34
N GLN A 78 1.40 -6.10 3.56
CA GLN A 78 1.05 -5.34 4.78
C GLN A 78 -0.48 -5.24 4.99
N VAL A 79 -1.16 -6.37 4.79
CA VAL A 79 -2.61 -6.55 5.00
C VAL A 79 -2.86 -7.79 5.85
N THR A 80 -4.05 -7.92 6.44
CA THR A 80 -4.39 -9.13 7.21
C THR A 80 -4.72 -10.30 6.29
N ILE A 81 -4.54 -11.53 6.77
CA ILE A 81 -5.01 -12.72 6.04
C ILE A 81 -6.51 -12.62 5.77
N ASP A 82 -7.29 -12.17 6.73
CA ASP A 82 -8.72 -11.88 6.56
C ASP A 82 -8.99 -11.01 5.32
N THR A 83 -8.20 -9.96 5.10
CA THR A 83 -8.31 -9.10 3.92
C THR A 83 -7.99 -9.87 2.63
N LEU A 84 -7.04 -10.80 2.65
CA LEU A 84 -6.71 -11.62 1.47
C LEU A 84 -7.81 -12.65 1.14
N ILE A 85 -8.52 -13.15 2.15
CA ILE A 85 -9.50 -14.24 1.98
C ILE A 85 -10.95 -13.78 1.87
N LYS A 86 -11.29 -12.60 2.39
CA LYS A 86 -12.66 -12.09 2.34
C LYS A 86 -13.04 -11.76 0.90
N ALA A 87 -14.15 -12.33 0.45
CA ALA A 87 -14.95 -11.75 -0.62
C ALA A 87 -15.66 -10.55 0.01
N GLU A 88 -15.36 -9.33 -0.43
CA GLU A 88 -16.07 -8.17 0.10
C GLU A 88 -17.56 -8.33 -0.21
N THR A 89 -18.38 -8.50 0.84
CA THR A 89 -19.85 -8.61 0.76
C THR A 89 -20.50 -7.25 0.63
N GLU A 90 -19.74 -6.18 0.82
CA GLU A 90 -20.14 -4.82 0.52
C GLU A 90 -19.49 -4.42 -0.80
N PRO A 91 -20.19 -3.67 -1.68
CA PRO A 91 -19.55 -3.10 -2.84
C PRO A 91 -18.34 -2.31 -2.34
N ILE A 92 -17.15 -2.74 -2.78
CA ILE A 92 -15.92 -1.96 -2.64
C ILE A 92 -16.28 -0.57 -3.18
N LYS A 93 -16.42 0.43 -2.30
CA LYS A 93 -16.59 1.81 -2.76
C LYS A 93 -15.30 2.15 -3.48
N GLU A 94 -15.36 2.15 -4.81
CA GLU A 94 -14.26 1.97 -5.75
C GLU A 94 -13.11 3.01 -5.68
N GLU A 95 -13.04 3.88 -4.69
CA GLU A 95 -11.93 4.84 -4.51
C GLU A 95 -11.39 4.96 -3.07
N GLU A 96 -12.04 4.41 -2.04
CA GLU A 96 -11.77 4.84 -0.65
C GLU A 96 -10.90 3.90 0.23
N THR A 97 -10.48 2.71 -0.23
CA THR A 97 -10.04 1.67 0.75
C THR A 97 -8.71 0.94 0.50
N LEU A 98 -7.80 1.44 -0.35
CA LEU A 98 -6.47 0.79 -0.42
C LEU A 98 -5.22 1.67 -0.45
N MET A 99 -5.33 2.91 -0.92
CA MET A 99 -4.26 3.87 -0.68
C MET A 99 -4.39 4.40 0.74
N LYS A 100 -3.47 3.98 1.62
CA LYS A 100 -3.36 4.53 2.96
C LYS A 100 -2.63 5.86 2.89
N LYS A 101 -2.97 6.77 3.78
CA LYS A 101 -2.26 8.05 3.89
C LYS A 101 -1.05 7.90 4.81
N ALA A 102 0.10 8.41 4.41
CA ALA A 102 1.32 8.43 5.21
C ALA A 102 1.96 9.81 5.26
N VAL A 103 2.56 10.12 6.41
CA VAL A 103 3.23 11.40 6.64
C VAL A 103 4.72 11.18 6.78
N PHE A 104 5.51 11.93 6.01
CA PHE A 104 6.95 12.03 6.18
C PHE A 104 7.27 13.30 6.98
N LEU A 105 7.69 13.14 8.23
CA LEU A 105 8.00 14.24 9.13
C LEU A 105 9.44 14.75 8.95
N VAL A 106 9.54 16.03 8.62
CA VAL A 106 10.80 16.76 8.40
C VAL A 106 10.83 18.05 9.20
N SER A 107 12.03 18.52 9.54
CA SER A 107 12.20 19.79 10.26
C SER A 107 11.76 21.00 9.43
N SER A 108 11.97 20.95 8.13
CA SER A 108 11.52 21.96 7.18
C SER A 108 11.28 21.36 5.79
N TYR A 109 10.37 21.97 5.04
CA TYR A 109 10.16 21.74 3.61
C TYR A 109 9.53 23.01 3.01
N THR A 110 9.66 23.18 1.69
CA THR A 110 8.97 24.26 0.97
C THR A 110 7.71 23.71 0.32
N PRO A 111 6.51 24.18 0.69
CA PRO A 111 5.29 23.64 0.12
C PRO A 111 4.99 24.09 -1.31
N SER A 112 4.27 23.24 -2.01
CA SER A 112 3.83 23.36 -3.39
C SER A 112 2.31 23.48 -3.44
N GLY A 113 1.81 24.71 -3.57
CA GLY A 113 0.37 24.93 -3.73
C GLY A 113 -0.47 24.28 -2.63
N ASN A 114 -1.75 24.06 -2.92
CA ASN A 114 -2.64 23.28 -2.07
C ASN A 114 -3.14 22.10 -2.93
N THR A 115 -2.85 20.87 -2.55
CA THR A 115 -3.47 19.68 -3.15
C THR A 115 -4.64 19.22 -2.29
N GLU A 116 -5.45 18.29 -2.81
CA GLU A 116 -6.56 17.67 -2.06
C GLU A 116 -6.08 16.96 -0.79
N TRP A 117 -4.85 16.41 -0.79
CA TRP A 117 -4.23 15.78 0.39
C TRP A 117 -3.28 16.73 1.18
N GLY A 118 -3.18 17.99 0.74
CA GLY A 118 -2.37 19.07 1.33
C GLY A 118 -1.04 19.33 0.62
N GLN A 119 -0.12 20.04 1.25
CA GLN A 119 1.01 20.64 0.52
C GLN A 119 2.07 19.60 0.07
N GLU A 120 2.34 19.50 -1.23
CA GLU A 120 3.48 18.74 -1.78
C GLU A 120 4.80 19.49 -1.52
N ALA A 121 5.95 18.80 -1.46
CA ALA A 121 7.24 19.50 -1.31
C ALA A 121 7.79 19.98 -2.67
N LYS A 122 8.30 21.22 -2.72
CA LYS A 122 9.01 21.81 -3.87
C LYS A 122 10.52 21.66 -3.81
N ASP A 123 11.09 21.60 -2.60
CA ASP A 123 12.54 21.43 -2.49
C ASP A 123 12.93 20.04 -3.02
N TYR A 124 13.96 20.03 -3.88
CA TYR A 124 14.39 18.82 -4.58
C TYR A 124 14.66 17.66 -3.61
N GLY A 125 15.19 17.96 -2.42
CA GLY A 125 15.47 16.95 -1.39
C GLY A 125 14.21 16.22 -0.92
N THR A 126 13.22 16.95 -0.42
CA THR A 126 11.99 16.35 0.13
C THR A 126 11.10 15.77 -0.98
N ARG A 127 10.97 16.47 -2.11
CA ARG A 127 10.15 16.00 -3.24
C ARG A 127 10.66 14.67 -3.79
N ASP A 128 11.96 14.58 -4.08
CA ASP A 128 12.53 13.37 -4.67
C ASP A 128 12.51 12.22 -3.64
N PHE A 129 12.64 12.54 -2.35
CA PHE A 129 12.48 11.57 -1.26
C PHE A 129 11.08 10.99 -1.23
N LEU A 130 10.03 11.82 -1.23
CA LEU A 130 8.65 11.38 -1.28
C LEU A 130 8.38 10.51 -2.51
N ALA A 131 8.91 10.89 -3.69
CA ALA A 131 8.79 10.08 -4.90
C ALA A 131 9.44 8.69 -4.76
N ASN A 132 10.54 8.58 -4.01
CA ASN A 132 11.17 7.30 -3.72
C ASN A 132 10.37 6.51 -2.66
N LEU A 133 9.80 7.17 -1.65
CA LEU A 133 8.89 6.53 -0.70
C LEU A 133 7.67 5.94 -1.42
N SER A 134 7.03 6.68 -2.33
CA SER A 134 5.88 6.17 -3.09
C SER A 134 6.23 4.96 -3.98
N LYS A 135 7.49 4.78 -4.36
CA LYS A 135 7.94 3.58 -5.08
C LYS A 135 8.15 2.40 -4.15
N MET A 136 8.73 2.63 -2.96
CA MET A 136 9.01 1.58 -1.98
C MET A 136 7.75 1.16 -1.22
N TYR A 137 6.81 2.09 -1.04
CA TYR A 137 5.58 1.93 -0.29
C TYR A 137 4.40 2.36 -1.18
N PRO A 138 4.11 1.60 -2.26
CA PRO A 138 3.13 1.98 -3.29
C PRO A 138 1.68 1.98 -2.81
N MET A 139 1.41 1.34 -1.68
CA MET A 139 0.11 1.39 -0.99
C MET A 139 -0.11 2.68 -0.19
N TYR A 140 0.89 3.56 -0.11
CA TYR A 140 0.82 4.79 0.65
C TYR A 140 0.87 6.04 -0.24
N GLU A 141 -0.08 6.94 -0.01
CA GLU A 141 -0.03 8.31 -0.50
C GLU A 141 0.74 9.18 0.50
N TRP A 142 1.90 9.67 0.09
CA TRP A 142 2.85 10.34 0.96
C TRP A 142 2.71 11.85 0.94
N ARG A 143 2.72 12.46 2.12
CA ARG A 143 2.80 13.91 2.31
C ARG A 143 3.93 14.28 3.26
N ALA A 144 4.66 15.35 2.95
CA ALA A 144 5.59 15.94 3.91
C ALA A 144 4.85 16.82 4.92
N ALA A 145 5.31 16.84 6.16
CA ALA A 145 4.81 17.76 7.18
C ALA A 145 5.90 18.10 8.20
N LYS A 146 5.79 19.27 8.81
CA LYS A 146 6.53 19.63 10.02
C LYS A 146 5.80 19.06 11.23
N PRO A 147 6.50 18.82 12.36
CA PRO A 147 5.86 18.35 13.59
C PRO A 147 4.69 19.22 14.06
N ILE A 148 4.74 20.53 13.82
CA ILE A 148 3.67 21.47 14.20
C ILE A 148 2.39 21.29 13.37
N GLU A 149 2.48 20.69 12.18
CA GLU A 149 1.33 20.44 11.31
C GLU A 149 0.66 19.10 11.64
N LEU A 150 1.30 18.24 12.44
CA LEU A 150 0.88 16.85 12.64
C LEU A 150 -0.51 16.75 13.27
N GLU A 151 -0.77 17.49 14.34
CA GLU A 151 -2.06 17.47 15.02
C GLU A 151 -3.22 17.84 14.07
N ALA A 152 -3.03 18.88 13.26
CA ALA A 152 -4.03 19.30 12.27
C ALA A 152 -4.30 18.21 11.22
N ILE A 153 -3.26 17.50 10.78
CA ILE A 153 -3.39 16.40 9.81
C ILE A 153 -4.13 15.21 10.45
N LEU A 154 -3.74 14.79 11.65
CA LEU A 154 -4.35 13.67 12.35
C LEU A 154 -5.84 13.89 12.65
N ASN A 155 -6.24 15.14 12.88
CA ASN A 155 -7.64 15.51 13.12
C ASN A 155 -8.52 15.45 11.87
N GLN A 156 -7.92 15.63 10.69
CA GLN A 156 -8.66 15.60 9.44
C GLN A 156 -8.71 14.18 8.87
N GLU A 157 -7.62 13.43 9.02
CA GLU A 157 -7.29 12.36 8.09
C GLU A 157 -6.68 11.15 8.78
N LYS A 158 -7.09 9.96 8.31
CA LYS A 158 -6.64 8.70 8.90
C LYS A 158 -5.26 8.32 8.39
N ILE A 159 -4.24 8.60 9.19
CA ILE A 159 -2.86 8.25 8.89
C ILE A 159 -2.60 6.78 9.24
N GLY A 160 -2.05 6.04 8.29
CA GLY A 160 -1.64 4.64 8.48
C GLY A 160 -0.18 4.50 8.92
N MET A 161 0.69 5.45 8.56
CA MET A 161 2.10 5.44 8.93
C MET A 161 2.68 6.85 9.02
N ILE A 162 3.56 7.06 10.00
CA ILE A 162 4.43 8.22 10.07
C ILE A 162 5.88 7.76 9.89
N MET A 163 6.61 8.44 9.01
CA MET A 163 8.03 8.21 8.80
C MET A 163 8.82 9.44 9.25
N LEU A 164 9.78 9.29 10.16
CA LEU A 164 10.55 10.39 10.73
C LEU A 164 11.91 10.50 10.05
N ALA A 165 12.21 11.70 9.56
CA ALA A 165 13.57 12.05 9.17
C ALA A 165 14.52 12.06 10.39
N PRO A 166 15.83 11.85 10.17
CA PRO A 166 16.84 11.97 11.24
C PRO A 166 16.75 13.30 11.99
N THR A 167 16.42 14.38 11.27
CA THR A 167 16.31 15.74 11.85
C THR A 167 15.14 15.92 12.82
N VAL A 168 14.15 15.04 12.79
CA VAL A 168 12.96 15.08 13.66
C VAL A 168 13.01 14.02 14.76
N THR A 169 13.94 13.06 14.68
CA THR A 169 14.10 11.96 15.65
C THR A 169 14.16 12.42 17.12
N PRO A 170 14.81 13.55 17.49
CA PRO A 170 14.78 14.03 18.88
C PRO A 170 13.38 14.28 19.45
N ARG A 171 12.36 14.45 18.59
CA ARG A 171 10.96 14.71 18.97
C ARG A 171 10.08 13.46 18.94
N ILE A 172 10.65 12.26 18.80
CA ILE A 172 9.88 11.01 18.66
C ILE A 172 8.87 10.79 19.78
N LYS A 173 9.24 11.06 21.04
CA LYS A 173 8.33 10.90 22.19
C LYS A 173 7.11 11.82 22.11
N GLU A 174 7.28 13.03 21.59
CA GLU A 174 6.16 13.97 21.39
C GLU A 174 5.20 13.45 20.31
N ILE A 175 5.74 12.79 19.28
CA ILE A 175 4.98 12.25 18.15
C ILE A 175 4.25 10.96 18.57
N GLU A 176 4.92 10.07 19.29
CA GLU A 176 4.33 8.84 19.86
C GLU A 176 3.15 9.15 20.80
N ALA A 177 3.22 10.24 21.56
CA ALA A 177 2.12 10.66 22.43
C ALA A 177 0.86 11.12 21.65
N GLN A 178 1.04 11.58 20.41
CA GLN A 178 -0.03 12.12 19.56
C GLN A 178 -0.58 11.09 18.57
N TYR A 179 0.23 10.10 18.18
CA TYR A 179 -0.10 9.15 17.13
C TYR A 179 0.10 7.70 17.59
N PRO A 180 -0.99 6.93 17.76
CA PRO A 180 -0.93 5.55 18.23
C PRO A 180 -0.59 4.53 17.13
N GLY A 181 -0.40 4.96 15.88
CA GLY A 181 -0.14 4.06 14.75
C GLY A 181 1.34 3.77 14.51
N GLU A 182 1.66 3.24 13.33
CA GLU A 182 3.03 2.83 12.99
C GLU A 182 3.97 4.03 12.76
N ILE A 183 5.05 4.09 13.53
CA ILE A 183 6.09 5.11 13.42
C ILE A 183 7.39 4.45 12.95
N LYS A 184 7.94 4.88 11.81
CA LYS A 184 9.25 4.44 11.28
C LYS A 184 10.28 5.55 11.36
N VAL A 185 11.37 5.34 12.09
CA VAL A 185 12.50 6.27 12.13
C VAL A 185 13.50 5.91 11.04
N ILE A 186 13.85 6.86 10.18
CA ILE A 186 14.88 6.67 9.16
C ILE A 186 16.23 7.09 9.74
N THR A 187 17.23 6.21 9.68
CA THR A 187 18.62 6.56 10.02
C THR A 187 19.25 7.45 8.94
N SER A 188 20.30 8.19 9.27
CA SER A 188 21.02 9.02 8.27
C SER A 188 21.53 8.20 7.08
N GLY A 189 21.93 6.94 7.31
CA GLY A 189 22.39 6.03 6.25
C GLY A 189 21.27 5.57 5.33
N GLU A 190 20.10 5.22 5.88
CA GLU A 190 18.91 4.87 5.09
C GLU A 190 18.39 6.07 4.33
N TYR A 191 18.39 7.26 4.96
CA TYR A 191 17.99 8.51 4.33
C TYR A 191 18.82 8.75 3.06
N ALA A 192 20.16 8.65 3.16
CA ALA A 192 21.04 8.79 2.01
C ALA A 192 20.76 7.76 0.90
N LYS A 193 20.54 6.49 1.26
CA LYS A 193 20.20 5.42 0.29
C LYS A 193 18.89 5.71 -0.44
N ILE A 194 17.85 6.09 0.31
CA ILE A 194 16.53 6.41 -0.24
C ILE A 194 16.63 7.63 -1.16
N SER A 195 17.38 8.66 -0.79
CA SER A 195 17.66 9.81 -1.67
C SER A 195 18.42 9.40 -2.95
N MET A 196 19.40 8.51 -2.86
CA MET A 196 20.24 8.07 -3.99
C MET A 196 19.54 7.13 -4.98
N ASN A 197 18.46 6.43 -4.58
CA ASN A 197 17.70 5.53 -5.47
C ASN A 197 17.15 6.20 -6.75
N PHE A 198 17.11 7.53 -6.81
CA PHE A 198 16.75 8.29 -8.01
C PHE A 198 17.95 8.59 -8.93
N ILE A 199 19.17 8.67 -8.39
CA ILE A 199 20.37 9.11 -9.11
C ILE A 199 20.94 7.99 -10.00
N LEU A 200 20.79 6.72 -9.59
CA LEU A 200 21.41 5.57 -10.28
C LEU A 200 20.52 4.90 -11.35
N LYS A 201 19.32 5.43 -11.61
CA LYS A 201 18.41 4.92 -12.67
C LYS A 201 18.13 5.97 -13.75
N LYS A 202 19.18 6.63 -14.25
CA LYS A 202 19.14 7.37 -15.52
C LYS A 202 19.95 6.65 -16.57
#